data_AF-A0A957Q3M1-F1
#
_entry.id   AF-A0A957Q3M1-F1
#
_cell.length_a   1.000
_cell.length_b   1.000
_cell.length_c   1.000
_cell.angle_alpha   90.00
_cell.angle_beta   90.00
_cell.angle_gamma   90.00
#
_symmetry.space_group_name_H-M   'P 1'
#
loop_
_entity.id
_entity.type
_entity.pdbx_description
1 polymer ?
#
loop_
_entity_poly.entity_id
_entity_poly.type
_entity_poly.pdbx_seq_one_letter_code
_entity_poly.pdbx_strand_id
1 'polypeptide(L)'
;MSQSIRPNYGNGCFADLPKLIQSCLTDQPAPTGLNGVPDQLLRKYDTVILLMIDAFGWELFQRFAERHPFLQRLTQEATVTQWTSQFPSTTAAHVTCIHTGLTPGQSGVFEWEYYDPTVDATITPLLFSYGGQFVRDALQPVGV
;
A
#
# COMPACT_ATOMS: atom_id res chain seq x y z
N MET A 1 -0.63 20.65 -17.13
CA MET A 1 0.31 20.52 -15.99
C MET A 1 -0.31 19.52 -15.04
N SER A 2 0.35 18.40 -14.72
CA SER A 2 -0.17 17.47 -13.72
C SER A 2 -0.10 18.14 -12.35
N GLN A 3 -1.22 18.21 -11.65
CA GLN A 3 -1.27 18.74 -10.30
C GLN A 3 -0.61 17.71 -9.37
N SER A 4 0.38 18.13 -8.58
CA SER A 4 0.98 17.26 -7.57
C SER A 4 -0.04 17.02 -6.45
N ILE A 5 -0.43 15.76 -6.25
CA ILE A 5 -1.36 15.34 -5.20
C ILE A 5 -0.52 14.89 -4.00
N ARG A 6 -0.80 15.45 -2.82
CA ARG A 6 -0.15 15.03 -1.57
C ARG A 6 -0.84 13.77 -1.02
N PRO A 7 -0.09 12.84 -0.39
CA PRO A 7 -0.70 11.73 0.34
C PRO A 7 -1.65 12.24 1.44
N ASN A 8 -2.85 11.67 1.51
CA ASN A 8 -3.89 12.04 2.46
C ASN A 8 -3.88 11.10 3.69
N TYR A 9 -2.73 11.03 4.37
CA TYR A 9 -2.52 10.16 5.53
C TYR A 9 -3.62 10.37 6.59
N GLY A 10 -4.18 9.27 7.11
CA GLY A 10 -5.22 9.26 8.13
C GLY A 10 -6.64 9.46 7.61
N ASN A 11 -6.82 9.81 6.34
CA ASN A 11 -8.13 10.19 5.77
C ASN A 11 -8.42 9.49 4.42
N GLY A 12 -7.66 8.47 4.03
CA GLY A 12 -7.79 7.82 2.72
C GLY A 12 -6.48 7.84 1.92
N CYS A 13 -5.44 7.27 2.52
CA CYS A 13 -4.16 6.95 1.92
C CYS A 13 -3.95 5.43 1.97
N PHE A 14 -3.13 4.88 1.06
CA PHE A 14 -2.74 3.47 1.12
C PHE A 14 -2.22 3.05 2.50
N ALA A 15 -1.45 3.92 3.17
CA ALA A 15 -0.91 3.67 4.51
C ALA A 15 -1.98 3.52 5.61
N ASP A 16 -3.24 3.86 5.32
CA ASP A 16 -4.37 3.66 6.25
C ASP A 16 -4.98 2.24 6.14
N LEU A 17 -4.70 1.51 5.04
CA LEU A 17 -5.21 0.16 4.81
C LEU A 17 -4.82 -0.85 5.89
N PRO A 18 -3.55 -0.93 6.37
CA PRO A 18 -3.17 -1.92 7.37
C PRO A 18 -4.01 -1.80 8.65
N LYS A 19 -4.23 -0.57 9.12
CA LYS A 19 -5.03 -0.31 10.32
C LYS A 19 -6.51 -0.63 10.09
N LEU A 20 -7.04 -0.30 8.91
CA LEU A 20 -8.40 -0.69 8.52
C LEU A 20 -8.56 -2.22 8.55
N ILE A 21 -7.69 -2.96 7.86
CA ILE A 21 -7.71 -4.43 7.81
C ILE A 21 -7.57 -5.03 9.21
N GLN A 22 -6.67 -4.50 10.05
CA GLN A 22 -6.50 -4.94 11.42
C GLN A 22 -7.78 -4.75 12.25
N SER A 23 -8.45 -3.60 12.14
CA SER A 23 -9.72 -3.35 12.82
C SER A 23 -10.85 -4.27 12.33
N CYS A 24 -10.80 -4.69 11.06
CA CYS A 24 -11.74 -5.65 10.49
C CYS A 24 -11.51 -7.09 11.00
N LEU A 25 -10.33 -7.43 11.53
CA LEU A 25 -9.98 -8.79 11.97
C LEU A 25 -9.84 -8.93 13.49
N THR A 26 -9.81 -7.81 14.22
CA THR A 26 -9.53 -7.78 15.65
C THR A 26 -10.55 -6.92 16.39
N ASP A 27 -10.44 -6.83 17.71
CA ASP A 27 -11.29 -5.95 18.53
C ASP A 27 -10.71 -4.52 18.67
N GLN A 28 -9.72 -4.17 17.83
CA GLN A 28 -9.17 -2.82 17.76
C GLN A 28 -10.19 -1.86 17.13
N PRO A 29 -10.23 -0.58 17.58
CA PRO A 29 -11.17 0.39 17.05
C PRO A 29 -10.92 0.66 15.57
N ALA A 30 -12.01 0.71 14.79
CA ALA A 30 -11.94 1.09 13.39
C ALA A 30 -11.43 2.52 13.23
N PRO A 31 -10.61 2.81 12.19
CA PRO A 31 -10.25 4.17 11.84
C PRO A 31 -11.52 4.96 11.46
N THR A 32 -11.69 6.15 12.01
CA THR A 32 -12.82 7.04 11.73
C THR A 32 -12.44 8.06 10.65
N GLY A 33 -13.41 8.48 9.83
CA GLY A 33 -13.22 9.56 8.87
C GLY A 33 -12.45 9.18 7.61
N LEU A 34 -12.32 7.88 7.31
CA LEU A 34 -11.75 7.42 6.06
C LEU A 34 -12.65 7.78 4.87
N ASN A 35 -12.10 8.51 3.90
CA ASN A 35 -12.88 9.01 2.78
C ASN A 35 -13.52 7.89 1.95
N GLY A 36 -14.83 7.95 1.77
CA GLY A 36 -15.58 7.01 0.92
C GLY A 36 -15.67 5.58 1.44
N VAL A 37 -15.38 5.32 2.71
CA VAL A 37 -15.64 4.03 3.37
C VAL A 37 -16.88 4.16 4.26
N PRO A 38 -18.01 3.52 3.90
CA PRO A 38 -19.22 3.53 4.72
C PRO A 38 -19.01 2.87 6.09
N ASP A 39 -19.60 3.45 7.14
CA ASP A 39 -19.52 2.93 8.52
C ASP A 39 -19.98 1.48 8.65
N GLN A 40 -20.95 1.05 7.83
CA GLN A 40 -21.42 -0.33 7.79
C GLN A 40 -20.33 -1.35 7.40
N LEU A 41 -19.28 -0.90 6.70
CA LEU A 41 -18.13 -1.74 6.36
C LEU A 41 -17.10 -1.80 7.50
N LEU A 42 -17.13 -0.85 8.45
CA LEU A 42 -16.21 -0.75 9.59
C LEU A 42 -16.64 -1.66 10.74
N ARG A 43 -16.60 -2.97 10.49
CA ARG A 43 -16.99 -4.01 11.46
C ARG A 43 -16.00 -5.18 11.42
N LYS A 44 -16.11 -6.07 12.40
CA LYS A 44 -15.34 -7.32 12.42
C LYS A 44 -15.85 -8.31 11.37
N TYR A 45 -14.93 -8.99 10.71
CA TYR A 45 -15.15 -10.05 9.75
C TYR A 45 -14.34 -11.29 10.16
N ASP A 46 -14.87 -12.47 9.85
CA ASP A 46 -14.14 -13.73 10.03
C ASP A 46 -13.00 -13.88 9.01
N THR A 47 -13.12 -13.22 7.85
CA THR A 47 -12.13 -13.30 6.77
C THR A 47 -12.12 -11.99 5.98
N VAL A 48 -10.91 -11.47 5.72
CA VAL A 48 -10.67 -10.31 4.86
C VAL A 48 -9.71 -10.75 3.76
N ILE A 49 -10.08 -10.51 2.51
CA ILE A 49 -9.22 -10.78 1.34
C ILE A 49 -8.77 -9.45 0.77
N LEU A 50 -7.46 -9.22 0.73
CA LEU A 50 -6.86 -8.07 0.07
C LEU A 50 -6.32 -8.48 -1.30
N LEU A 51 -6.78 -7.81 -2.36
CA LEU A 51 -6.21 -7.91 -3.70
C LEU A 51 -5.51 -6.61 -4.02
N MET A 52 -4.19 -6.66 -4.17
CA MET A 52 -3.37 -5.51 -4.57
C MET A 52 -2.95 -5.66 -6.03
N ILE A 53 -3.37 -4.72 -6.87
CA ILE A 53 -3.04 -4.70 -8.31
C ILE A 53 -1.99 -3.62 -8.51
N ASP A 54 -0.76 -4.03 -8.81
CA ASP A 54 0.35 -3.09 -8.98
C ASP A 54 0.11 -2.15 -10.17
N ALA A 55 0.51 -0.89 -10.02
CA ALA A 55 0.37 0.20 -11.00
C ALA A 55 -1.07 0.46 -11.54
N PHE A 56 -2.13 -0.05 -10.89
CA PHE A 56 -3.51 0.19 -11.31
C PHE A 56 -4.10 1.47 -10.67
N GLY A 57 -3.68 2.63 -11.17
CA GLY A 57 -4.12 3.94 -10.69
C GLY A 57 -5.55 4.32 -11.07
N TRP A 58 -6.07 5.37 -10.43
CA TRP A 58 -7.45 5.86 -10.61
C TRP A 58 -7.78 6.24 -12.06
N GLU A 59 -6.85 6.84 -12.79
CA GLU A 59 -7.03 7.19 -14.20
C GLU A 59 -7.29 5.97 -15.08
N LEU A 60 -6.64 4.83 -14.77
CA LEU A 60 -6.89 3.55 -15.45
C LEU A 60 -8.27 3.02 -15.08
N PHE A 61 -8.65 3.07 -13.80
CA PHE A 61 -9.99 2.69 -13.38
C PHE A 61 -11.06 3.48 -14.15
N GLN A 62 -10.97 4.81 -14.18
CA GLN A 62 -11.91 5.68 -14.90
C GLN A 62 -11.97 5.35 -16.40
N ARG A 63 -10.81 5.11 -17.03
CA ARG A 63 -10.73 4.77 -18.45
C ARG A 63 -11.47 3.48 -18.81
N PHE A 64 -11.49 2.50 -17.90
CA PHE A 64 -12.03 1.16 -18.16
C PHE A 64 -13.36 0.86 -17.46
N ALA A 65 -13.76 1.65 -16.45
CA ALA A 65 -14.93 1.39 -15.62
C ALA A 65 -16.22 1.19 -16.43
N GLU A 66 -16.42 1.98 -17.48
CA GLU A 66 -17.61 1.90 -18.34
C GLU A 66 -17.53 0.83 -19.43
N ARG A 67 -16.36 0.20 -19.66
CA ARG A 67 -16.14 -0.73 -20.78
C ARG A 67 -15.91 -2.17 -20.34
N HIS A 68 -15.41 -2.37 -19.12
CA HIS A 68 -15.06 -3.69 -18.63
C HIS A 68 -16.17 -4.24 -17.72
N PRO A 69 -16.81 -5.38 -18.05
CA PRO A 69 -17.96 -5.90 -17.29
C PRO A 69 -17.72 -6.08 -15.79
N PHE A 70 -16.51 -6.50 -15.40
CA PHE A 70 -16.17 -6.63 -13.97
C PHE A 70 -16.16 -5.27 -13.25
N LEU A 71 -15.62 -4.21 -13.88
CA LEU A 71 -15.56 -2.89 -13.24
C LEU A 71 -16.94 -2.22 -13.20
N GLN A 72 -17.77 -2.41 -14.24
CA GLN A 72 -19.17 -1.98 -14.23
C GLN A 72 -19.96 -2.63 -13.09
N ARG A 73 -19.72 -3.92 -12.82
CA ARG A 73 -20.33 -4.59 -11.69
C ARG A 73 -19.86 -3.99 -10.36
N LEU A 74 -18.56 -3.71 -10.21
CA LEU A 74 -18.04 -3.08 -8.98
C LEU A 74 -18.67 -1.71 -8.72
N THR A 75 -18.86 -0.88 -9.75
CA THR A 75 -19.47 0.45 -9.57
C THR A 75 -20.96 0.38 -9.22
N GLN A 76 -21.65 -0.70 -9.56
CA GLN A 76 -23.08 -0.89 -9.29
C GLN A 76 -23.34 -1.60 -7.95
N GLU A 77 -22.51 -2.57 -7.59
CA GLU A 77 -22.78 -3.50 -6.48
C GLU A 77 -21.81 -3.34 -5.30
N ALA A 78 -20.76 -2.53 -5.41
CA ALA A 78 -19.72 -2.39 -4.40
C ALA A 78 -19.41 -0.93 -4.06
N THR A 79 -18.70 -0.73 -2.94
CA THR A 79 -18.12 0.57 -2.61
C THR A 79 -16.83 0.77 -3.40
N VAL A 80 -16.81 1.81 -4.23
CA VAL A 80 -15.62 2.25 -4.97
C VAL A 80 -15.21 3.62 -4.43
N THR A 81 -13.99 3.73 -3.90
CA THR A 81 -13.45 4.99 -3.38
C THR A 81 -12.07 5.26 -3.96
N GLN A 82 -11.80 6.53 -4.25
CA GLN A 82 -10.48 6.99 -4.67
C GLN A 82 -9.66 7.36 -3.43
N TRP A 83 -8.61 6.59 -3.17
CA TRP A 83 -7.62 6.92 -2.16
C TRP A 83 -6.31 7.40 -2.79
N THR A 84 -5.54 8.14 -2.00
CA THR A 84 -4.21 8.59 -2.40
C THR A 84 -3.19 7.46 -2.21
N SER A 85 -2.16 7.46 -3.06
CA SER A 85 -0.93 6.72 -2.77
C SER A 85 -0.23 7.32 -1.56
N GLN A 86 0.60 6.53 -0.88
CA GLN A 86 1.63 7.06 0.01
C GLN A 86 2.82 7.60 -0.79
N PHE A 87 3.76 8.25 -0.11
CA PHE A 87 5.00 8.75 -0.72
C PHE A 87 6.24 8.15 -0.02
N PRO A 88 7.23 7.66 -0.79
CA PRO A 88 7.23 7.52 -2.25
C PRO A 88 6.21 6.49 -2.75
N SER A 89 5.74 6.66 -3.98
CA SER A 89 4.73 5.79 -4.57
C SER A 89 5.34 4.54 -5.23
N THR A 90 6.19 3.83 -4.51
CA THR A 90 7.00 2.71 -5.03
C THR A 90 6.45 1.38 -4.57
N THR A 91 6.65 0.31 -5.34
CA THR A 91 6.21 -1.04 -4.95
C THR A 91 6.83 -1.47 -3.62
N ALA A 92 8.13 -1.18 -3.40
CA ALA A 92 8.83 -1.51 -2.16
C ALA A 92 8.19 -0.84 -0.93
N ALA A 93 7.85 0.45 -1.04
CA ALA A 93 7.19 1.19 0.02
C ALA A 93 5.80 0.63 0.34
N HIS A 94 5.00 0.32 -0.68
CA HIS A 94 3.63 -0.18 -0.50
C HIS A 94 3.59 -1.62 0.03
N VAL A 95 4.42 -2.52 -0.51
CA VAL A 95 4.51 -3.90 -0.05
C VAL A 95 5.00 -3.97 1.39
N THR A 96 6.00 -3.16 1.76
CA THR A 96 6.49 -3.12 3.15
C THR A 96 5.41 -2.58 4.08
N CYS A 97 4.71 -1.50 3.68
CA CYS A 97 3.65 -0.92 4.48
C CYS A 97 2.50 -1.90 4.74
N ILE A 98 2.05 -2.65 3.73
CA ILE A 98 0.93 -3.57 3.92
C ILE A 98 1.27 -4.75 4.83
N HIS A 99 2.54 -5.18 4.86
CA HIS A 99 2.99 -6.26 5.74
C HIS A 99 3.28 -5.81 7.17
N THR A 100 3.73 -4.56 7.36
CA THR A 100 4.23 -4.09 8.67
C THR A 100 3.28 -3.11 9.36
N GLY A 101 2.36 -2.48 8.63
CA GLY A 101 1.58 -1.34 9.10
C GLY A 101 2.39 -0.04 9.25
N LEU A 102 3.66 -0.02 8.84
CA LEU A 102 4.55 1.13 8.97
C LEU A 102 4.60 1.95 7.69
N THR A 103 4.61 3.27 7.81
CA THR A 103 4.86 4.18 6.67
C THR A 103 6.31 4.05 6.17
N PRO A 104 6.65 4.55 4.96
CA PRO A 104 8.03 4.54 4.47
C PRO A 104 9.01 5.25 5.41
N GLY A 105 8.58 6.35 6.03
CA GLY A 105 9.40 7.07 7.00
C GLY A 105 9.64 6.33 8.32
N GLN A 106 8.82 5.33 8.63
CA GLN A 106 8.97 4.49 9.84
C GLN A 106 9.72 3.18 9.54
N SER A 107 9.46 2.57 8.39
CA SER A 107 10.10 1.31 7.99
C SER A 107 11.49 1.50 7.40
N GLY A 108 11.81 2.69 6.86
CA GLY A 108 13.05 2.95 6.14
C GLY A 108 13.07 2.38 4.72
N VAL A 109 12.06 1.61 4.30
CA VAL A 109 11.96 1.04 2.95
C VAL A 109 11.11 1.97 2.07
N PHE A 110 11.78 2.73 1.20
CA PHE A 110 11.12 3.76 0.39
C PHE A 110 11.35 3.64 -1.12
N GLU A 111 12.34 2.87 -1.57
CA GLU A 111 12.65 2.69 -2.99
C GLU A 111 13.10 1.25 -3.29
N TRP A 112 13.07 0.86 -4.55
CA TRP A 112 13.57 -0.44 -5.02
C TRP A 112 15.05 -0.64 -4.73
N GLU A 113 15.86 0.41 -4.90
CA GLU A 113 17.29 0.40 -4.60
C GLU A 113 17.71 1.73 -3.99
N TYR A 114 18.55 1.67 -2.96
CA TYR A 114 19.22 2.85 -2.41
C TYR A 114 20.55 2.46 -1.77
N TYR A 115 21.46 3.42 -1.68
CA TYR A 115 22.69 3.26 -0.92
C TYR A 115 22.38 3.29 0.57
N ASP A 116 22.84 2.28 1.29
CA ASP A 116 22.76 2.21 2.74
C ASP A 116 24.17 2.34 3.34
N PRO A 117 24.43 3.39 4.14
CA PRO A 117 25.75 3.66 4.69
C PRO A 117 26.20 2.63 5.75
N THR A 118 25.30 1.83 6.30
CA THR A 118 25.66 0.80 7.30
C THR A 118 26.37 -0.40 6.66
N VAL A 119 26.04 -0.71 5.41
CA VAL A 119 26.67 -1.76 4.60
C VAL A 119 27.65 -1.21 3.57
N ASP A 120 27.74 0.11 3.43
CA ASP A 120 28.55 0.81 2.42
C ASP A 120 28.29 0.29 0.99
N ALA A 121 27.02 0.06 0.67
CA ALA A 121 26.61 -0.51 -0.60
C ALA A 121 25.20 -0.08 -0.99
N THR A 122 24.90 -0.12 -2.28
CA THR A 122 23.51 -0.12 -2.74
C THR A 122 22.86 -1.43 -2.34
N ILE A 123 21.65 -1.36 -1.81
CA ILE A 123 20.82 -2.51 -1.43
C ILE A 123 19.49 -2.51 -2.16
N THR A 124 18.89 -3.68 -2.30
CA THR A 124 17.49 -3.89 -2.70
C THR A 124 16.72 -4.30 -1.45
N PRO A 125 16.15 -3.35 -0.68
CA PRO A 125 15.60 -3.62 0.66
C PRO A 125 14.45 -4.61 0.66
N LEU A 126 13.59 -4.60 -0.38
CA LEU A 126 12.45 -5.52 -0.45
C LEU A 126 12.87 -6.99 -0.62
N LEU A 127 14.04 -7.23 -1.22
CA LEU A 127 14.64 -8.56 -1.32
C LEU A 127 15.61 -8.86 -0.18
N PHE A 128 15.90 -7.86 0.65
CA PHE A 128 16.93 -7.91 1.67
C PHE A 128 18.29 -8.37 1.10
N SER A 129 18.73 -7.70 0.02
CA SER A 129 19.91 -8.08 -0.77
C SER A 129 20.75 -6.87 -1.19
N TYR A 130 21.94 -7.13 -1.74
CA TYR A 130 22.71 -6.09 -2.44
C TYR A 130 22.02 -5.66 -3.74
N GLY A 131 22.23 -4.41 -4.13
CA GLY A 131 21.69 -3.81 -5.35
C GLY A 131 22.14 -4.55 -6.60
N GLY A 132 21.26 -4.61 -7.61
CA GLY A 132 21.49 -5.35 -8.84
C GLY A 132 21.48 -6.88 -8.71
N GLN A 133 21.20 -7.42 -7.51
CA GLN A 133 21.06 -8.86 -7.29
C GLN A 133 19.59 -9.24 -7.10
N PHE A 134 19.20 -10.38 -7.68
CA PHE A 134 17.87 -10.97 -7.50
C PHE A 134 17.93 -12.20 -6.59
N VAL A 135 18.75 -12.13 -5.54
CA VAL A 135 18.92 -13.18 -4.54
C VAL A 135 18.34 -12.67 -3.23
N ARG A 136 17.34 -13.36 -2.69
CA ARG A 136 16.73 -12.98 -1.41
C ARG A 136 17.69 -13.20 -0.25
N ASP A 137 17.57 -12.35 0.76
CA ASP A 137 18.20 -12.48 2.08
C ASP A 137 19.74 -12.48 2.06
N ALA A 138 20.35 -11.97 0.98
CA ALA A 138 21.80 -11.90 0.83
C ALA A 138 22.49 -10.99 1.85
N LEU A 139 21.75 -10.08 2.49
CA LEU A 139 22.27 -9.23 3.57
C LEU A 139 22.26 -9.90 4.96
N GLN A 140 21.58 -11.04 5.12
CA GLN A 140 21.47 -11.74 6.42
C GLN A 140 22.83 -12.02 7.11
N PRO A 141 23.90 -12.44 6.40
CA PRO A 141 25.19 -12.68 7.04
C PRO A 141 25.87 -11.42 7.61
N VAL A 142 25.46 -10.23 7.17
CA VAL A 142 26.09 -8.95 7.54
C VAL A 142 25.49 -8.39 8.84
N GLY A 143 24.39 -8.96 9.33
CA GLY A 143 23.83 -8.66 10.65
C GLY A 143 23.13 -7.30 10.75
N VAL A 144 22.66 -6.78 9.61
CA VAL A 144 21.88 -5.53 9.50
C VAL A 144 20.38 -5.83 9.55
#